data_AF-A0A9D4ZKQ6-F1
#
_entry.id   AF-A0A9D4ZKQ6-F1
#
_cell.length_a   1.000
_cell.length_b   1.000
_cell.length_c   1.000
_cell.angle_alpha   90.00
_cell.angle_beta   90.00
_cell.angle_gamma   90.00
#
_symmetry.space_group_name_H-M   'P 1'
#
loop_
_entity.id
_entity.type
_entity.pdbx_description
1 polymer ?
#
loop_
_entity_poly.entity_id
_entity_poly.type
_entity_poly.pdbx_seq_one_letter_code
_entity_poly.pdbx_strand_id
1 'polypeptide(L)'
;MEKIGTVSFLSSLKISRMDIGAGAVWMESIAATPDKSLLAEYQPKHFSARAVYRERKKLCEQIDSSMLAVPPTGSIKEEQQCSTWKQLLAFEKGNPQMLNANSLTKRVAFTVEQVLLFLSLIIT
;
A
#
# COMPACT_ATOMS: atom_id res chain seq x y z
N MET A 1 -18.56 -13.98 -10.45
CA MET A 1 -18.29 -12.52 -10.36
C MET A 1 -16.97 -12.20 -9.61
N GLU A 2 -16.06 -13.16 -9.43
CA GLU A 2 -14.94 -13.04 -8.46
C GLU A 2 -13.63 -12.40 -8.98
N LYS A 3 -13.48 -12.16 -10.27
CA LYS A 3 -12.17 -11.72 -10.82
C LYS A 3 -11.90 -10.21 -10.72
N ILE A 4 -12.88 -9.41 -10.33
CA ILE A 4 -12.82 -7.94 -10.42
C ILE A 4 -12.04 -7.34 -9.22
N GLY A 5 -12.21 -7.91 -8.02
CA GLY A 5 -11.58 -7.42 -6.79
C GLY A 5 -10.06 -7.63 -6.75
N THR A 6 -9.58 -8.84 -7.09
CA THR A 6 -8.15 -9.20 -7.09
C THR A 6 -7.36 -8.39 -8.12
N VAL A 7 -7.99 -8.10 -9.26
CA VAL A 7 -7.40 -7.24 -10.30
C VAL A 7 -7.31 -5.81 -9.80
N SER A 8 -8.29 -5.29 -9.05
CA SER A 8 -8.25 -3.91 -8.53
C SER A 8 -7.14 -3.68 -7.48
N PHE A 9 -6.91 -4.65 -6.58
CA PHE A 9 -5.86 -4.58 -5.56
C PHE A 9 -4.47 -4.67 -6.21
N LEU A 10 -4.26 -5.67 -7.09
CA LEU A 10 -3.01 -5.82 -7.82
C LEU A 10 -2.78 -4.68 -8.82
N SER A 11 -3.83 -4.10 -9.40
CA SER A 11 -3.72 -2.93 -10.27
C SER A 11 -3.38 -1.68 -9.48
N SER A 12 -3.99 -1.45 -8.32
CA SER A 12 -3.64 -0.32 -7.44
C SER A 12 -2.21 -0.45 -6.89
N LEU A 13 -1.79 -1.67 -6.54
CA LEU A 13 -0.42 -1.97 -6.13
C LEU A 13 0.58 -1.84 -7.30
N LYS A 14 0.18 -2.22 -8.53
CA LYS A 14 0.97 -2.02 -9.76
C LYS A 14 1.05 -0.56 -10.15
N ILE A 15 -0.03 0.21 -10.10
CA ILE A 15 -0.07 1.65 -10.35
C ILE A 15 0.89 2.35 -9.39
N SER A 16 0.79 2.06 -8.08
CA SER A 16 1.73 2.59 -7.09
C SER A 16 3.19 2.12 -7.29
N ARG A 17 3.44 0.98 -7.94
CA ARG A 17 4.78 0.46 -8.29
C ARG A 17 5.32 1.09 -9.58
N MET A 18 4.43 1.46 -10.50
CA MET A 18 4.72 2.09 -11.80
C MET A 18 5.03 3.59 -11.63
N ASP A 19 4.33 4.26 -10.70
CA ASP A 19 4.61 5.65 -10.31
C ASP A 19 6.02 5.86 -9.73
N ILE A 20 6.59 4.85 -9.07
CA ILE A 20 7.96 4.92 -8.50
C ILE A 20 9.03 4.66 -9.56
N GLY A 21 8.80 3.73 -10.49
CA GLY A 21 9.70 3.51 -11.62
C GLY A 21 9.79 4.74 -12.53
N ALA A 22 8.64 5.33 -12.83
CA ALA A 22 8.56 6.61 -13.54
C ALA A 22 9.15 7.75 -12.70
N GLY A 23 8.92 7.78 -11.38
CA GLY A 23 9.49 8.78 -10.46
C GLY A 23 11.01 8.75 -10.37
N ALA A 24 11.64 7.59 -10.41
CA ALA A 24 13.10 7.47 -10.46
C ALA A 24 13.69 8.00 -11.78
N VAL A 25 13.07 7.67 -12.91
CA VAL A 25 13.44 8.17 -14.25
C VAL A 25 13.19 9.68 -14.37
N TRP A 26 12.11 10.18 -13.77
CA TRP A 26 11.83 11.62 -13.67
C TRP A 26 12.87 12.35 -12.81
N MET A 27 13.31 11.77 -11.69
CA MET A 27 14.36 12.37 -10.85
C MET A 27 15.72 12.38 -11.53
N GLU A 28 16.06 11.33 -12.29
CA GLU A 28 17.26 11.31 -13.14
C GLU A 28 17.21 12.45 -14.18
N SER A 29 16.05 12.66 -14.83
CA SER A 29 15.85 13.74 -15.79
C SER A 29 15.91 15.14 -15.15
N ILE A 30 15.36 15.33 -13.94
CA ILE A 30 15.45 16.59 -13.19
C ILE A 30 16.88 16.84 -12.71
N ALA A 31 17.61 15.81 -12.28
CA ALA A 31 19.01 15.93 -11.88
C ALA A 31 19.94 16.34 -13.04
N ALA A 32 19.55 16.05 -14.28
CA ALA A 32 20.22 16.53 -15.49
C ALA A 32 19.92 18.00 -15.83
N THR A 33 18.93 18.63 -15.17
CA THR A 33 18.66 20.06 -15.34
C THR A 33 19.61 20.90 -14.47
N PRO A 34 20.02 22.11 -14.93
CA PRO A 34 20.97 22.94 -14.21
C PRO A 34 20.42 23.53 -12.89
N ASP A 35 19.11 23.44 -12.66
CA ASP A 35 18.47 23.96 -11.46
C ASP A 35 18.55 22.98 -10.28
N LYS A 36 19.72 22.95 -9.65
CA LYS A 36 20.02 22.13 -8.47
C LYS A 36 19.16 22.49 -7.26
N SER A 37 18.50 23.65 -7.26
CA SER A 37 17.67 24.12 -6.14
C SER A 37 16.38 23.30 -6.02
N LEU A 38 15.73 23.00 -7.15
CA LEU A 38 14.55 22.13 -7.21
C LEU A 38 14.91 20.71 -6.78
N LEU A 39 16.03 20.17 -7.27
CA LEU A 39 16.47 18.83 -6.88
C LEU A 39 16.66 18.73 -5.37
N ALA A 40 17.34 19.71 -4.75
CA ALA A 40 17.60 19.75 -3.31
C ALA A 40 16.31 19.81 -2.47
N GLU A 41 15.24 20.44 -2.97
CA GLU A 41 13.97 20.54 -2.25
C GLU A 41 13.16 19.23 -2.28
N TYR A 42 13.17 18.50 -3.41
CA TYR A 42 12.35 17.30 -3.60
C TYR A 42 13.07 15.99 -3.20
N GLN A 43 14.40 15.98 -3.17
CA GLN A 43 15.24 14.83 -2.79
C GLN A 43 14.85 14.21 -1.43
N PRO A 44 14.75 15.00 -0.33
CA PRO A 44 14.43 14.45 0.99
C PRO A 44 13.00 13.90 1.06
N LYS A 45 12.06 14.57 0.40
CA LYS A 45 10.65 14.15 0.31
C LYS A 45 10.53 12.80 -0.41
N HIS A 46 11.30 12.61 -1.48
CA HIS A 46 11.38 11.33 -2.19
C HIS A 46 11.95 10.20 -1.33
N PHE A 47 13.08 10.44 -0.65
CA PHE A 47 13.68 9.41 0.19
C PHE A 47 12.78 8.98 1.34
N SER A 48 12.11 9.95 1.98
CA SER A 48 11.10 9.66 3.00
C SER A 48 9.95 8.82 2.41
N ALA A 49 9.35 9.24 1.29
CA ALA A 49 8.27 8.50 0.64
C ALA A 49 8.68 7.08 0.24
N ARG A 50 9.92 6.90 -0.24
CA ARG A 50 10.49 5.60 -0.63
C ARG A 50 10.75 4.70 0.58
N ALA A 51 11.20 5.25 1.71
CA ALA A 51 11.40 4.50 2.94
C ALA A 51 10.06 3.95 3.46
N VAL A 52 9.03 4.81 3.53
CA VAL A 52 7.69 4.41 3.96
C VAL A 52 7.06 3.38 3.02
N TYR A 53 7.31 3.51 1.71
CA TYR A 53 6.89 2.50 0.74
C TYR A 53 7.53 1.13 0.99
N ARG A 54 8.83 1.08 1.29
CA ARG A 54 9.53 -0.20 1.55
C ARG A 54 8.97 -0.91 2.77
N GLU A 55 8.67 -0.16 3.83
CA GLU A 55 8.07 -0.70 5.03
C GLU A 55 6.64 -1.21 4.77
N ARG A 56 5.83 -0.43 4.07
CA ARG A 56 4.49 -0.87 3.62
C ARG A 56 4.56 -2.13 2.78
N LYS A 57 5.48 -2.20 1.81
CA LYS A 57 5.66 -3.35 0.93
C LYS A 57 5.98 -4.61 1.72
N LYS A 58 6.81 -4.52 2.75
CA LYS A 58 7.12 -5.64 3.65
C LYS A 58 5.87 -6.17 4.36
N LEU A 59 4.99 -5.29 4.83
CA LEU A 59 3.71 -5.69 5.43
C LEU A 59 2.76 -6.32 4.40
N CYS A 60 2.67 -5.74 3.20
CA CYS A 60 1.85 -6.29 2.12
C CYS A 60 2.32 -7.67 1.63
N GLU A 61 3.63 -7.92 1.58
CA GLU A 61 4.19 -9.21 1.15
C GLU A 61 3.89 -10.37 2.11
N GLN A 62 3.53 -10.06 3.36
CA GLN A 62 3.09 -11.05 4.35
C GLN A 62 1.61 -11.41 4.22
N ILE A 63 0.84 -10.63 3.45
CA ILE A 63 -0.58 -10.82 3.24
C ILE A 63 -0.81 -11.82 2.12
N ASP A 64 -1.49 -12.91 2.43
CA ASP A 64 -1.84 -13.93 1.46
C ASP A 64 -3.14 -13.55 0.72
N SER A 65 -2.98 -13.02 -0.49
CA SER A 65 -4.11 -12.68 -1.38
C SER A 65 -4.90 -13.88 -1.90
N SER A 66 -4.37 -15.11 -1.78
CA SER A 66 -5.05 -16.33 -2.22
C SER A 66 -6.13 -16.79 -1.24
N MET A 67 -6.07 -16.33 0.02
CA MET A 67 -7.08 -16.64 1.06
C MET A 67 -8.39 -15.87 0.88
N LEU A 68 -8.47 -14.94 -0.07
CA LEU A 68 -9.68 -14.16 -0.38
C LEU A 68 -10.82 -14.97 -1.02
N ALA A 69 -10.68 -16.29 -1.18
CA ALA A 69 -11.61 -17.16 -1.91
C ALA A 69 -12.09 -18.39 -1.12
N VAL A 70 -11.79 -18.48 0.18
CA VAL A 70 -12.12 -19.65 1.02
C VAL A 70 -13.00 -19.26 2.21
N PRO A 71 -14.02 -20.07 2.54
CA PRO A 71 -14.87 -19.85 3.70
C PRO A 71 -14.07 -19.98 5.02
N PRO A 72 -14.57 -19.40 6.13
CA PRO A 72 -13.89 -19.40 7.42
C PRO A 72 -13.71 -20.83 7.87
N THR A 73 -12.46 -21.19 8.07
CA THR A 73 -12.10 -22.45 8.70
C THR A 73 -11.75 -22.27 10.18
N GLY A 74 -11.61 -21.02 10.64
CA GLY A 74 -11.10 -20.71 11.98
C GLY A 74 -9.66 -21.16 12.14
N SER A 75 -8.92 -21.27 11.04
CA SER A 75 -7.57 -21.82 11.07
C SER A 75 -6.57 -20.85 11.69
N ILE A 76 -5.50 -21.37 12.27
CA ILE A 76 -4.38 -20.57 12.81
C ILE A 76 -3.80 -19.63 11.73
N LYS A 77 -3.85 -20.03 10.46
CA LYS A 77 -3.42 -19.20 9.33
C LYS A 77 -4.31 -17.97 9.14
N GLU A 78 -5.63 -18.11 9.29
CA GLU A 78 -6.57 -16.97 9.23
C GLU A 78 -6.30 -15.98 10.36
N GLU A 79 -6.06 -16.47 11.57
CA GLU A 79 -5.75 -15.62 12.72
C GLU A 79 -4.43 -14.85 12.52
N GLN A 80 -3.40 -15.51 11.99
CA GLN A 80 -2.13 -14.88 11.62
C GLN A 80 -2.33 -13.80 10.55
N GLN A 81 -3.11 -14.08 9.51
CA GLN A 81 -3.43 -13.10 8.47
C GLN A 81 -4.21 -11.90 9.03
N CYS A 82 -5.17 -12.13 9.93
CA CYS A 82 -5.88 -11.07 10.63
C CYS A 82 -4.93 -10.16 11.43
N SER A 83 -3.94 -10.74 12.10
CA SER A 83 -2.89 -9.99 12.80
C SER A 83 -2.06 -9.13 11.85
N THR A 84 -1.62 -9.68 10.71
CA THR A 84 -0.88 -8.94 9.67
C THR A 84 -1.70 -7.77 9.11
N TRP A 85 -2.98 -7.97 8.84
CA TRP A 85 -3.88 -6.91 8.39
C TRP A 85 -4.05 -5.79 9.44
N LYS A 86 -4.17 -6.15 10.72
CA LYS A 86 -4.23 -5.17 11.83
C LYS A 86 -2.94 -4.36 11.92
N GLN A 87 -1.77 -4.99 11.72
CA GLN A 87 -0.49 -4.29 11.68
C GLN A 87 -0.42 -3.29 10.52
N LEU A 88 -0.86 -3.67 9.32
CA LEU A 88 -0.94 -2.75 8.19
C LEU A 88 -1.88 -1.57 8.45
N LEU A 89 -3.03 -1.82 9.09
CA LEU A 89 -3.97 -0.76 9.43
C LEU A 89 -3.40 0.21 10.48
N ALA A 90 -2.71 -0.31 11.51
CA ALA A 90 -2.02 0.51 12.51
C ALA A 90 -0.92 1.35 11.86
N PHE A 91 -0.17 0.78 10.92
CA PHE A 91 0.85 1.47 10.15
C PHE A 91 0.26 2.64 9.34
N GLU A 92 -0.83 2.45 8.61
CA GLU A 92 -1.45 3.54 7.85
C GLU A 92 -2.03 4.63 8.76
N LYS A 93 -2.63 4.25 9.89
CA LYS A 93 -3.14 5.21 10.90
C LYS A 93 -2.03 6.03 11.55
N GLY A 94 -0.82 5.48 11.67
CA GLY A 94 0.36 6.18 12.17
C GLY A 94 0.84 7.33 11.26
N ASN A 95 0.25 7.47 10.06
CA ASN A 95 0.57 8.49 9.07
C ASN A 95 2.08 8.70 8.82
N PRO A 96 2.86 7.63 8.53
CA PRO A 96 4.30 7.73 8.33
C PRO A 96 4.69 8.60 7.12
N GLN A 97 3.78 8.81 6.17
CA GLN A 97 3.99 9.72 5.02
C GLN A 97 3.59 11.18 5.31
N MET A 98 3.19 11.50 6.54
CA MET A 98 2.73 12.84 6.95
C MET A 98 1.73 13.45 5.96
N LEU A 99 0.78 12.64 5.51
CA LEU A 99 -0.28 13.05 4.60
C LEU A 99 -1.22 14.02 5.31
N ASN A 100 -1.84 14.90 4.53
CA ASN A 100 -2.96 15.70 5.03
C ASN A 100 -4.15 14.80 5.42
N ALA A 101 -5.06 15.34 6.24
CA ALA A 101 -6.19 14.58 6.78
C ALA A 101 -7.06 13.92 5.70
N ASN A 102 -7.34 14.60 4.59
CA ASN A 102 -8.18 14.06 3.52
C ASN A 102 -7.52 12.85 2.83
N SER A 103 -6.23 12.97 2.51
CA SER A 103 -5.46 11.88 1.88
C SER A 103 -5.26 10.71 2.84
N LEU A 104 -5.03 10.99 4.12
CA LEU A 104 -4.92 9.96 5.16
C LEU A 104 -6.23 9.18 5.30
N THR A 105 -7.37 9.87 5.39
CA THR A 105 -8.70 9.24 5.47
C THR A 105 -8.96 8.33 4.28
N LYS A 106 -8.69 8.79 3.05
CA LYS A 106 -8.84 7.96 1.84
C LYS A 106 -7.97 6.71 1.91
N ARG A 107 -6.73 6.84 2.40
CA ARG A 107 -5.80 5.72 2.50
C ARG A 107 -6.22 4.68 3.54
N VAL A 108 -6.63 5.14 4.72
CA VAL A 108 -7.14 4.26 5.78
C VAL A 108 -8.44 3.59 5.35
N ALA A 109 -9.36 4.34 4.74
CA ALA A 109 -10.62 3.80 4.22
C ALA A 109 -10.36 2.69 3.19
N PHE A 110 -9.46 2.93 2.24
CA PHE A 110 -9.06 1.90 1.27
C PHE A 110 -8.54 0.63 1.95
N THR A 111 -7.64 0.75 2.93
CA THR A 111 -7.11 -0.42 3.67
C THR A 111 -8.22 -1.16 4.42
N VAL A 112 -9.16 -0.43 5.03
CA VAL A 112 -10.33 -1.03 5.70
C VAL A 112 -11.22 -1.78 4.70
N GLU A 113 -11.49 -1.20 3.53
CA GLU A 113 -12.24 -1.88 2.46
C GLU A 113 -11.56 -3.18 2.03
N GLN A 114 -10.22 -3.20 1.90
CA GLN A 114 -9.49 -4.42 1.56
C GLN A 114 -9.60 -5.49 2.65
N VAL A 115 -9.54 -5.10 3.93
CA VAL A 115 -9.76 -6.02 5.07
C VAL A 115 -11.19 -6.56 5.07
N LEU A 116 -12.17 -5.69 4.80
CA LEU A 116 -13.56 -6.11 4.71
C LEU A 116 -13.78 -7.08 3.56
N LEU A 117 -13.16 -6.88 2.40
CA LEU A 117 -13.23 -7.86 1.30
C LEU A 117 -12.63 -9.22 1.70
N PHE A 118 -11.55 -9.22 2.47
CA PHE A 118 -10.97 -10.45 3.03
C PHE A 118 -11.92 -11.15 4.02
N LEU A 119 -12.62 -10.40 4.85
CA LEU A 119 -13.54 -10.94 5.87
C LEU A 119 -14.97 -11.17 5.38
N SER A 120 -15.43 -10.50 4.32
CA SER A 120 -16.82 -10.60 3.85
C SER A 120 -17.03 -11.82 2.98
N LEU A 121 -15.99 -12.28 2.28
CA LEU A 121 -16.02 -13.56 1.58
C LEU A 121 -15.99 -14.76 2.54
N ILE A 122 -15.86 -14.47 3.84
CA ILE A 122 -15.83 -15.42 4.94
C ILE A 122 -17.22 -15.53 5.62
N ILE A 123 -18.23 -14.71 5.31
CA ILE A 123 -19.53 -14.76 6.05
C ILE A 123 -20.72 -15.19 5.16
N THR A 124 -20.48 -15.59 3.90
CA THR A 124 -21.55 -16.04 2.98
C THR A 124 -21.32 -17.47 2.53
#